data_AF-A0A0R1SI59-F1
#
_entry.id   AF-A0A0R1SI59-F1
#
_cell.length_a   1.000
_cell.length_b   1.000
_cell.length_c   1.000
_cell.angle_alpha   90.00
_cell.angle_beta   90.00
_cell.angle_gamma   90.00
#
_symmetry.space_group_name_H-M   'P 1'
#
loop_
_entity.id
_entity.type
_entity.pdbx_description
1 polymer ?
#
loop_
_entity_poly.entity_id
_entity_poly.type
_entity_poly.pdbx_seq_one_letter_code
_entity_poly.pdbx_strand_id
1 'polypeptide(L)'
;MCIEPTEKEGIVLTNSEKSNHSVAQLVADHILSQRLSQQFFDKKSTRLRHSQEDALNAFETINQNGNAKKPQKLKRVELVFENAESIVLNPKFISRVILQHPFDRENDPFKLIGFFLIFKDTVATIGELHTYGGPDGLDRFKSYQDIVSIDLAYKDGSFESYEIDWSPLAHQNETNDNQHTVVIDGSTYLYALPQTHFKMTEVIKSALEADHFDQIVQEFSLTKQDYNVDEIRQIFQHQLSEMLKVSVNLEQKKPTSRQFDLLVNQIDEDEDFQGNNWDPTLTDRQTHEIFGGVNLESYHNLMAMDVIIPDVDQFWQGFTWLLWEISWYGIDAGERQEAIEQAHQELEESEAELQEFEKQTQQMKQFIDWYVTQHISDINLPDFVATYWPLTDGMKENLIDDDDQTEVTVLKQDPDLLADFMAKYGAEYQLFEREDNQ
;
A
#
# COMPACT_ATOMS: atom_id res chain seq x y z
N MET A 1 13.33 -48.03 33.12
CA MET A 1 13.70 -46.63 32.87
C MET A 1 13.65 -46.46 31.37
N CYS A 2 12.48 -46.12 30.87
CA CYS A 2 12.18 -46.01 29.45
C CYS A 2 12.59 -44.61 28.98
N ILE A 3 13.38 -44.56 27.93
CA ILE A 3 13.77 -43.31 27.26
C ILE A 3 12.84 -43.18 26.06
N GLU A 4 12.04 -42.12 26.04
CA GLU A 4 11.16 -41.74 24.93
C GLU A 4 11.99 -41.27 23.72
N PRO A 5 11.54 -41.49 22.48
CA PRO A 5 12.18 -40.96 21.30
C PRO A 5 11.71 -39.52 21.03
N THR A 6 12.70 -38.64 20.83
CA THR A 6 12.56 -37.22 20.50
C THR A 6 11.77 -36.98 19.21
N GLU A 7 10.89 -35.99 19.27
CA GLU A 7 10.11 -35.44 18.16
C GLU A 7 11.03 -34.96 17.03
N LYS A 8 10.62 -35.25 15.79
CA LYS A 8 11.25 -34.72 14.59
C LYS A 8 10.84 -33.25 14.44
N GLU A 9 11.82 -32.37 14.58
CA GLU A 9 11.69 -30.97 14.16
C GLU A 9 11.30 -30.91 12.68
N GLY A 10 10.10 -30.37 12.43
CA GLY A 10 9.65 -29.98 11.10
C GLY A 10 10.40 -28.73 10.69
N ILE A 11 11.18 -28.82 9.62
CA ILE A 11 11.83 -27.67 8.99
C ILE A 11 10.71 -26.79 8.40
N VAL A 12 10.46 -25.64 9.03
CA VAL A 12 9.65 -24.56 8.46
C VAL A 12 10.52 -23.84 7.44
N LEU A 13 10.30 -24.14 6.16
CA LEU A 13 10.97 -23.46 5.05
C LEU A 13 10.42 -22.02 4.92
N THR A 14 11.32 -21.07 4.74
CA THR A 14 10.98 -19.64 4.56
C THR A 14 10.33 -19.40 3.19
N ASN A 15 9.54 -18.33 3.05
CA ASN A 15 8.79 -18.01 1.81
C ASN A 15 9.67 -17.92 0.55
N SER A 16 10.98 -17.62 0.68
CA SER A 16 11.92 -17.58 -0.45
C SER A 16 12.29 -18.97 -1.03
N GLU A 17 12.12 -20.05 -0.26
CA GLU A 17 12.40 -21.41 -0.73
C GLU A 17 11.19 -22.04 -1.42
N LYS A 18 9.97 -21.56 -1.14
CA LYS A 18 8.74 -21.99 -1.81
C LYS A 18 8.63 -21.48 -3.26
N SER A 19 9.18 -20.30 -3.57
CA SER A 19 9.14 -19.72 -4.93
C SER A 19 10.07 -20.42 -5.93
N ASN A 20 11.00 -21.27 -5.47
CA ASN A 20 11.90 -22.00 -6.37
C ASN A 20 11.29 -23.32 -6.91
N HIS A 21 10.02 -23.60 -6.63
CA HIS A 21 9.41 -24.90 -6.95
C HIS A 21 8.35 -24.87 -8.04
N SER A 22 7.64 -23.77 -8.30
CA SER A 22 6.52 -23.83 -9.23
C SER A 22 6.99 -23.85 -10.69
N VAL A 23 7.91 -22.97 -11.10
CA VAL A 23 8.51 -23.03 -12.45
C VAL A 23 9.29 -24.33 -12.66
N ALA A 24 9.95 -24.87 -11.63
CA ALA A 24 10.60 -26.18 -11.70
C ALA A 24 9.60 -27.33 -11.98
N GLN A 25 8.37 -27.23 -11.47
CA GLN A 25 7.31 -28.18 -11.77
C GLN A 25 6.87 -28.12 -13.25
N LEU A 26 6.92 -26.96 -13.89
CA LEU A 26 6.65 -26.85 -15.34
C LEU A 26 7.69 -27.63 -16.16
N VAL A 27 8.94 -27.71 -15.69
CA VAL A 27 9.99 -28.54 -16.31
C VAL A 27 9.71 -30.03 -16.10
N ALA A 28 9.36 -30.43 -14.88
CA ALA A 28 9.03 -31.82 -14.55
C ALA A 28 7.84 -32.34 -15.37
N ASP A 29 6.88 -31.46 -15.66
CA ASP A 29 5.69 -31.77 -16.47
C ASP A 29 5.94 -31.69 -17.99
N HIS A 30 7.17 -31.41 -18.41
CA HIS A 30 7.57 -31.21 -19.80
C HIS A 30 6.81 -30.09 -20.52
N ILE A 31 6.43 -29.04 -19.79
CA ILE A 31 5.77 -27.84 -20.31
C ILE A 31 6.81 -26.77 -20.67
N LEU A 32 7.83 -26.63 -19.80
CA LEU A 32 8.93 -25.68 -19.96
C LEU A 32 10.26 -26.43 -20.10
N SER A 33 11.14 -25.99 -20.99
CA SER A 33 12.46 -26.59 -21.10
C SER A 33 13.34 -26.26 -19.90
N GLN A 34 14.21 -27.19 -19.53
CA GLN A 34 15.20 -26.99 -18.47
C GLN A 34 16.09 -25.76 -18.74
N ARG A 35 16.36 -25.46 -20.01
CA ARG A 35 17.14 -24.28 -20.42
C ARG A 35 16.43 -22.98 -20.05
N LEU A 36 15.15 -22.82 -20.39
CA LEU A 36 14.43 -21.58 -20.08
C LEU A 36 14.21 -21.41 -18.56
N SER A 37 13.95 -22.50 -17.85
CA SER A 37 13.90 -22.47 -16.38
C SER A 37 15.22 -22.03 -15.76
N GLN A 38 16.36 -22.52 -16.25
CA GLN A 38 17.67 -22.05 -15.78
C GLN A 38 17.91 -20.57 -16.09
N GLN A 39 17.47 -20.08 -17.25
CA GLN A 39 17.56 -18.66 -17.62
C GLN A 39 16.68 -17.77 -16.72
N PHE A 40 15.52 -18.27 -16.28
CA PHE A 40 14.65 -17.55 -15.34
C PHE A 40 15.32 -17.36 -13.97
N PHE A 41 15.99 -18.39 -13.46
CA PHE A 41 16.66 -18.31 -12.15
C PHE A 41 18.05 -17.65 -12.20
N ASP A 42 18.75 -17.69 -13.33
CA ASP A 42 20.08 -17.09 -13.48
C ASP A 42 20.01 -15.62 -13.93
N LYS A 43 19.95 -14.71 -12.96
CA LYS A 43 19.93 -13.25 -13.17
C LYS A 43 21.14 -12.68 -13.95
N LYS A 44 22.20 -13.47 -14.20
CA LYS A 44 23.44 -13.02 -14.87
C LYS A 44 23.59 -13.49 -16.32
N SER A 45 22.69 -14.34 -16.83
CA SER A 45 22.78 -14.94 -18.16
C SER A 45 21.84 -14.27 -19.17
N THR A 46 22.17 -14.31 -20.46
CA THR A 46 21.39 -13.71 -21.57
C THR A 46 19.89 -13.95 -21.46
N ARG A 47 19.16 -12.83 -21.59
CA ARG A 47 17.82 -12.59 -21.05
C ARG A 47 16.72 -13.38 -21.78
N LEU A 48 15.83 -13.98 -21.01
CA LEU A 48 14.47 -14.29 -21.46
C LEU A 48 13.89 -13.04 -22.17
N ARG A 49 13.01 -13.26 -23.16
CA ARG A 49 12.24 -12.12 -23.68
C ARG A 49 11.39 -11.58 -22.53
N HIS A 50 11.17 -10.26 -22.51
CA HIS A 50 10.38 -9.61 -21.46
C HIS A 50 9.04 -10.33 -21.23
N SER A 51 8.28 -10.58 -22.30
CA SER A 51 7.01 -11.32 -22.21
C SER A 51 7.11 -12.77 -21.69
N GLN A 52 8.27 -13.42 -21.81
CA GLN A 52 8.49 -14.75 -21.22
C GLN A 52 8.80 -14.65 -19.74
N GLU A 53 9.62 -13.66 -19.36
CA GLU A 53 9.92 -13.36 -17.96
C GLU A 53 8.64 -12.95 -17.21
N ASP A 54 7.83 -12.06 -17.80
CA ASP A 54 6.56 -11.59 -17.24
C ASP A 54 5.58 -12.74 -17.02
N ALA A 55 5.43 -13.64 -18.00
CA ALA A 55 4.55 -14.80 -17.86
C ALA A 55 5.02 -15.82 -16.82
N LEU A 56 6.34 -16.01 -16.66
CA LEU A 56 6.87 -16.90 -15.63
C LEU A 56 6.78 -16.28 -14.24
N ASN A 57 6.99 -14.98 -14.11
CA ASN A 57 6.72 -14.23 -12.87
C ASN A 57 5.24 -14.28 -12.51
N ALA A 58 4.35 -14.04 -13.49
CA ALA A 58 2.91 -14.14 -13.33
C ALA A 58 2.49 -15.53 -12.83
N PHE A 59 3.09 -16.58 -13.40
CA PHE A 59 2.84 -17.94 -12.97
C PHE A 59 3.25 -18.17 -11.52
N GLU A 60 4.44 -17.73 -11.09
CA GLU A 60 4.87 -17.84 -9.69
C GLU A 60 3.89 -17.11 -8.75
N THR A 61 3.50 -15.88 -9.08
CA THR A 61 2.58 -15.07 -8.27
C THR A 61 1.20 -15.73 -8.14
N ILE A 62 0.56 -16.08 -9.27
CA ILE A 62 -0.78 -16.67 -9.26
C ILE A 62 -0.75 -18.10 -8.69
N ASN A 63 0.33 -18.86 -8.87
CA ASN A 63 0.44 -20.20 -8.30
C ASN A 63 0.58 -20.18 -6.77
N GLN A 64 1.15 -19.12 -6.20
CA GLN A 64 1.26 -18.97 -4.74
C GLN A 64 -0.07 -18.54 -4.11
N ASN A 65 -0.83 -17.67 -4.78
CA ASN A 65 -2.02 -17.03 -4.22
C ASN A 65 -3.34 -17.60 -4.77
N GLY A 66 -3.29 -18.38 -5.83
CA GLY A 66 -4.46 -18.89 -6.55
C GLY A 66 -4.79 -20.35 -6.27
N ASN A 67 -6.03 -20.71 -6.59
CA ASN A 67 -6.58 -22.05 -6.47
C ASN A 67 -6.34 -22.85 -7.76
N ALA A 68 -5.41 -23.80 -7.72
CA ALA A 68 -5.18 -24.70 -8.84
C ALA A 68 -6.33 -25.72 -9.01
N LYS A 69 -7.00 -25.67 -10.17
CA LYS A 69 -8.01 -26.66 -10.56
C LYS A 69 -7.33 -27.81 -11.30
N LYS A 70 -7.78 -29.05 -11.06
CA LYS A 70 -7.21 -30.25 -11.69
C LYS A 70 -7.84 -30.46 -13.07
N PRO A 71 -7.12 -30.25 -14.20
CA PRO A 71 -7.73 -30.33 -15.52
C PRO A 71 -8.36 -31.70 -15.83
N GLN A 72 -7.83 -32.78 -15.23
CA GLN A 72 -8.36 -34.14 -15.43
C GLN A 72 -9.77 -34.35 -14.85
N LYS A 73 -10.21 -33.50 -13.91
CA LYS A 73 -11.58 -33.53 -13.35
C LYS A 73 -12.58 -32.75 -14.19
N LEU A 74 -12.10 -31.85 -15.05
CA LEU A 74 -12.93 -31.01 -15.89
C LEU A 74 -13.42 -31.82 -17.10
N LYS A 75 -14.66 -31.57 -17.48
CA LYS A 75 -15.28 -32.00 -18.72
C LYS A 75 -15.11 -30.95 -19.81
N ARG A 76 -15.22 -29.67 -19.44
CA ARG A 76 -15.14 -28.51 -20.34
C ARG A 76 -14.58 -27.30 -19.57
N VAL A 77 -13.81 -26.47 -20.26
CA VAL A 77 -13.51 -25.09 -19.85
C VAL A 77 -14.04 -24.19 -20.94
N GLU A 78 -14.77 -23.14 -20.59
CA GLU A 78 -15.31 -22.17 -21.52
C GLU A 78 -14.86 -20.78 -21.09
N LEU A 79 -14.30 -20.03 -22.04
CA LEU A 79 -13.86 -18.66 -21.85
C LEU A 79 -14.86 -17.77 -22.57
N VAL A 80 -15.52 -16.88 -21.83
CA VAL A 80 -16.55 -15.97 -22.33
C VAL A 80 -15.93 -14.58 -22.47
N PHE A 81 -16.18 -13.94 -23.60
CA PHE A 81 -15.68 -12.62 -23.93
C PHE A 81 -16.78 -11.56 -23.81
N GLU A 82 -16.40 -10.29 -23.68
CA GLU A 82 -17.32 -9.16 -23.51
C GLU A 82 -18.39 -9.09 -24.61
N ASN A 83 -18.02 -9.40 -25.86
CA ASN A 83 -18.93 -9.44 -27.00
C ASN A 83 -19.85 -10.69 -27.04
N ALA A 84 -19.95 -11.43 -25.93
CA ALA A 84 -20.67 -12.69 -25.78
C ALA A 84 -20.18 -13.83 -26.68
N GLU A 85 -19.01 -13.68 -27.33
CA GLU A 85 -18.34 -14.82 -27.94
C GLU A 85 -17.82 -15.76 -26.86
N SER A 86 -17.71 -17.05 -27.17
CA SER A 86 -17.05 -18.00 -26.27
C SER A 86 -16.13 -18.98 -27.00
N ILE A 87 -15.05 -19.35 -26.31
CA ILE A 87 -14.15 -20.43 -26.73
C ILE A 87 -14.29 -21.58 -25.76
N VAL A 88 -14.75 -22.71 -26.29
CA VAL A 88 -14.84 -23.96 -25.54
C VAL A 88 -13.54 -24.76 -25.73
N LEU A 89 -12.86 -24.99 -24.62
CA LEU A 89 -11.60 -25.69 -24.53
C LEU A 89 -11.80 -27.11 -24.00
N ASN A 90 -11.16 -28.08 -24.68
CA ASN A 90 -11.12 -29.45 -24.19
C ASN A 90 -10.04 -29.60 -23.09
N PRO A 91 -10.40 -30.03 -21.87
CA PRO A 91 -9.45 -30.11 -20.75
C PRO A 91 -8.23 -31.00 -20.99
N LYS A 92 -8.26 -31.91 -21.97
CA LYS A 92 -7.10 -32.75 -22.34
C LYS A 92 -5.90 -31.94 -22.84
N PHE A 93 -6.13 -30.74 -23.35
CA PHE A 93 -5.11 -29.84 -23.87
C PHE A 93 -4.65 -28.80 -22.84
N ILE A 94 -5.31 -28.76 -21.68
CA ILE A 94 -5.04 -27.80 -20.62
C ILE A 94 -4.11 -28.48 -19.61
N SER A 95 -2.93 -27.90 -19.42
CA SER A 95 -1.93 -28.37 -18.48
C SER A 95 -2.15 -27.83 -17.07
N ARG A 96 -2.61 -26.58 -16.98
CA ARG A 96 -2.84 -25.86 -15.74
C ARG A 96 -4.05 -24.93 -15.89
N VAL A 97 -4.83 -24.84 -14.82
CA VAL A 97 -5.86 -23.84 -14.59
C VAL A 97 -5.67 -23.39 -13.15
N ILE A 98 -5.35 -22.12 -12.96
CA ILE A 98 -5.18 -21.51 -11.65
C ILE A 98 -6.08 -20.28 -11.63
N LEU A 99 -6.92 -20.19 -10.60
CA LEU A 99 -7.89 -19.10 -10.45
C LEU A 99 -7.57 -18.33 -9.16
N GLN A 100 -7.37 -17.03 -9.24
CA GLN A 100 -7.10 -16.18 -8.08
C GLN A 100 -8.36 -15.40 -7.71
N HIS A 101 -8.83 -15.62 -6.49
CA HIS A 101 -9.96 -14.90 -5.90
C HIS A 101 -9.48 -13.64 -5.19
N PRO A 102 -10.37 -12.66 -4.96
CA PRO A 102 -10.11 -11.58 -4.02
C PRO A 102 -9.82 -12.13 -2.61
N PHE A 103 -9.18 -11.32 -1.77
CA PHE A 103 -8.81 -11.70 -0.41
C PHE A 103 -10.06 -12.02 0.45
N ASP A 104 -11.14 -11.27 0.26
CA ASP A 104 -12.42 -11.52 0.91
C ASP A 104 -13.33 -12.42 0.07
N ARG A 105 -13.01 -13.71 0.05
CA ARG A 105 -13.76 -14.72 -0.69
C ARG A 105 -15.16 -14.99 -0.12
N GLU A 106 -15.48 -14.53 1.09
CA GLU A 106 -16.74 -14.84 1.75
C GLU A 106 -17.92 -14.10 1.11
N ASN A 107 -17.66 -12.91 0.57
CA ASN A 107 -18.69 -12.07 -0.05
C ASN A 107 -19.00 -12.44 -1.51
N ASP A 108 -18.01 -12.87 -2.30
CA ASP A 108 -18.24 -13.39 -3.66
C ASP A 108 -17.27 -14.52 -4.06
N PRO A 109 -17.63 -15.80 -3.86
CA PRO A 109 -16.76 -16.92 -4.19
C PRO A 109 -16.63 -17.19 -5.70
N PHE A 110 -17.38 -16.49 -6.54
CA PHE A 110 -17.40 -16.64 -7.99
C PHE A 110 -16.69 -15.49 -8.72
N LYS A 111 -16.22 -14.48 -8.00
CA LYS A 111 -15.37 -13.41 -8.57
C LYS A 111 -13.89 -13.80 -8.61
N LEU A 112 -13.19 -13.40 -9.67
CA LEU A 112 -11.76 -13.59 -9.88
C LEU A 112 -11.08 -12.25 -10.15
N ILE A 113 -9.94 -12.02 -9.50
CA ILE A 113 -9.05 -10.86 -9.76
C ILE A 113 -7.86 -11.24 -10.65
N GLY A 114 -7.73 -12.52 -10.99
CA GLY A 114 -6.65 -13.02 -11.80
C GLY A 114 -6.83 -14.50 -12.15
N PHE A 115 -6.16 -14.93 -13.21
CA PHE A 115 -6.20 -16.32 -13.65
C PHE A 115 -4.94 -16.69 -14.44
N PHE A 116 -4.68 -17.98 -14.53
CA PHE A 116 -3.58 -18.53 -15.31
C PHE A 116 -3.96 -19.85 -15.96
N LEU A 117 -3.91 -19.92 -17.29
CA LEU A 117 -4.12 -21.13 -18.09
C LEU A 117 -2.87 -21.44 -18.91
N ILE A 118 -2.48 -22.72 -18.93
CA ILE A 118 -1.41 -23.22 -19.81
C ILE A 118 -1.97 -24.28 -20.73
N PHE A 119 -1.73 -24.12 -22.03
CA PHE A 119 -2.13 -25.06 -23.07
C PHE A 119 -0.89 -25.77 -23.63
N LYS A 120 -0.94 -27.11 -23.72
CA LYS A 120 0.19 -28.00 -24.07
C LYS A 120 0.58 -27.98 -25.57
N ASP A 121 -0.29 -27.40 -26.40
CA ASP A 121 -0.11 -27.21 -27.84
C ASP A 121 -0.59 -25.78 -28.21
N THR A 122 -0.30 -25.31 -29.43
CA THR A 122 -0.87 -24.04 -29.92
C THR A 122 -2.40 -24.14 -29.99
N VAL A 123 -3.09 -23.15 -29.40
CA VAL A 123 -4.56 -23.05 -29.29
C VAL A 123 -5.28 -23.26 -30.64
N ALA A 124 -4.59 -23.02 -31.75
CA ALA A 124 -4.90 -23.43 -33.14
C ALA A 124 -5.59 -24.76 -33.34
N THR A 125 -5.32 -25.73 -32.48
CA THR A 125 -5.82 -27.10 -32.62
C THR A 125 -6.90 -27.46 -31.58
N ILE A 126 -7.26 -26.53 -30.70
CA ILE A 126 -7.68 -26.86 -29.32
C ILE A 126 -9.07 -26.31 -28.93
N GLY A 127 -9.54 -25.22 -29.55
CA GLY A 127 -10.83 -24.61 -29.24
C GLY A 127 -11.89 -24.84 -30.32
N GLU A 128 -13.07 -25.32 -29.95
CA GLU A 128 -14.26 -25.16 -30.79
C GLU A 128 -14.80 -23.74 -30.53
N LEU A 129 -14.57 -22.83 -31.49
CA LEU A 129 -15.07 -21.45 -31.42
C LEU A 129 -16.57 -21.48 -31.77
N HIS A 130 -17.43 -21.10 -30.84
CA HIS A 130 -18.88 -21.30 -31.00
C HIS A 130 -19.62 -20.13 -31.66
N THR A 131 -18.94 -19.04 -32.04
CA THR A 131 -19.58 -17.84 -32.60
C THR A 131 -18.82 -17.21 -33.77
N TYR A 132 -19.52 -17.09 -34.90
CA TYR A 132 -19.26 -16.28 -36.11
C TYR A 132 -17.82 -16.14 -36.64
N GLY A 133 -17.41 -17.08 -37.52
CA GLY A 133 -16.61 -16.77 -38.71
C GLY A 133 -15.24 -16.10 -38.52
N GLY A 134 -14.67 -16.12 -37.32
CA GLY A 134 -13.37 -15.53 -36.97
C GLY A 134 -12.20 -16.53 -36.99
N PRO A 135 -10.95 -16.04 -36.89
CA PRO A 135 -9.73 -16.82 -37.04
C PRO A 135 -9.54 -17.88 -35.93
N ASP A 136 -8.51 -18.69 -36.10
CA ASP A 136 -7.90 -19.57 -35.09
C ASP A 136 -8.04 -19.00 -33.65
N GLY A 137 -8.49 -19.81 -32.67
CA GLY A 137 -8.67 -19.36 -31.28
C GLY A 137 -7.42 -18.75 -30.65
N LEU A 138 -6.22 -19.10 -31.12
CA LEU A 138 -4.97 -18.45 -30.73
C LEU A 138 -4.90 -16.99 -31.19
N ASP A 139 -5.36 -16.72 -32.40
CA ASP A 139 -5.41 -15.36 -32.93
C ASP A 139 -6.45 -14.53 -32.17
N ARG A 140 -7.56 -15.14 -31.72
CA ARG A 140 -8.53 -14.46 -30.83
C ARG A 140 -7.87 -14.01 -29.52
N PHE A 141 -7.15 -14.89 -28.83
CA PHE A 141 -6.45 -14.54 -27.57
C PHE A 141 -5.31 -13.54 -27.75
N LYS A 142 -4.67 -13.50 -28.92
CA LYS A 142 -3.60 -12.54 -29.22
C LYS A 142 -4.11 -11.18 -29.63
N SER A 143 -5.27 -11.14 -30.30
CA SER A 143 -5.80 -9.91 -30.90
C SER A 143 -6.71 -9.15 -29.94
N TYR A 144 -7.24 -9.82 -28.92
CA TYR A 144 -8.24 -9.27 -28.01
C TYR A 144 -8.00 -9.78 -26.59
N GLN A 145 -8.15 -8.85 -25.65
CA GLN A 145 -7.88 -9.03 -24.23
C GLN A 145 -9.15 -8.67 -23.46
N ASP A 146 -10.17 -9.52 -23.53
CA ASP A 146 -11.54 -9.16 -23.13
C ASP A 146 -12.32 -10.36 -22.57
N ILE A 147 -11.64 -11.29 -21.89
CA ILE A 147 -12.31 -12.44 -21.25
C ILE A 147 -13.00 -11.95 -19.97
N VAL A 148 -14.33 -11.95 -19.94
CA VAL A 148 -15.15 -11.53 -18.79
C VAL A 148 -15.50 -12.67 -17.86
N SER A 149 -15.44 -13.93 -18.31
CA SER A 149 -15.80 -15.08 -17.48
C SER A 149 -15.11 -16.38 -17.87
N ILE A 150 -14.90 -17.23 -16.86
CA ILE A 150 -14.39 -18.60 -16.98
C ILE A 150 -15.41 -19.59 -16.41
N ASP A 151 -15.94 -20.42 -17.30
CA ASP A 151 -16.90 -21.46 -16.98
C ASP A 151 -16.22 -22.83 -16.91
N LEU A 152 -16.35 -23.49 -15.77
CA LEU A 152 -15.79 -24.82 -15.49
C LEU A 152 -16.92 -25.84 -15.35
N ALA A 153 -17.04 -26.76 -16.31
CA ALA A 153 -17.92 -27.92 -16.18
C ALA A 153 -17.12 -29.16 -15.77
N TYR A 154 -17.55 -29.86 -14.72
CA TYR A 154 -16.87 -31.03 -14.18
C TYR A 154 -17.46 -32.35 -14.69
N LYS A 155 -16.67 -33.42 -14.60
CA LYS A 155 -17.11 -34.77 -15.01
C LYS A 155 -18.19 -35.38 -14.14
N ASP A 156 -18.33 -34.92 -12.90
CA ASP A 156 -19.41 -35.31 -11.98
C ASP A 156 -20.73 -34.57 -12.23
N GLY A 157 -20.75 -33.64 -13.20
CA GLY A 157 -21.92 -32.84 -13.56
C GLY A 157 -22.03 -31.51 -12.83
N SER A 158 -21.13 -31.21 -11.88
CA SER A 158 -21.06 -29.88 -11.27
C SER A 158 -20.56 -28.82 -12.26
N PHE A 159 -20.92 -27.57 -11.99
CA PHE A 159 -20.61 -26.42 -12.83
C PHE A 159 -20.26 -25.23 -11.93
N GLU A 160 -19.19 -24.53 -12.26
CA GLU A 160 -18.76 -23.29 -11.62
C GLU A 160 -18.59 -22.24 -12.72
N SER A 161 -19.20 -21.07 -12.56
CA SER A 161 -18.99 -19.91 -13.45
C SER A 161 -18.28 -18.84 -12.65
N TYR A 162 -17.23 -18.27 -13.23
CA TYR A 162 -16.40 -17.29 -12.57
C TYR A 162 -16.37 -15.99 -13.36
N GLU A 163 -16.78 -14.89 -12.75
CA GLU A 163 -16.66 -13.55 -13.32
C GLU A 163 -15.23 -13.02 -13.09
N ILE A 164 -14.66 -12.36 -14.10
CA ILE A 164 -13.31 -11.80 -14.03
C ILE A 164 -13.40 -10.29 -13.89
N ASP A 165 -12.84 -9.78 -12.81
CA ASP A 165 -12.59 -8.36 -12.63
C ASP A 165 -11.24 -7.99 -13.26
N TRP A 166 -11.27 -7.08 -14.22
CA TRP A 166 -10.12 -6.76 -15.07
C TRP A 166 -9.16 -5.79 -14.40
N SER A 167 -9.71 -4.81 -13.70
CA SER A 167 -9.02 -3.71 -13.04
C SER A 167 -10.11 -2.81 -12.48
N PRO A 168 -9.92 -2.21 -11.30
CA PRO A 168 -10.84 -1.21 -10.79
C PRO A 168 -10.84 0.07 -11.65
N LEU A 169 -9.84 0.24 -12.53
CA LEU A 169 -9.74 1.35 -13.49
C LEU A 169 -10.31 1.01 -14.87
N ALA A 170 -10.76 -0.22 -15.12
CA ALA A 170 -11.23 -0.61 -16.45
C ALA A 170 -12.53 0.12 -16.81
N HIS A 171 -12.55 0.73 -17.99
CA HIS A 171 -13.76 1.28 -18.58
C HIS A 171 -14.70 0.16 -19.09
N GLN A 172 -16.01 0.40 -19.06
CA GLN A 172 -16.96 -0.43 -19.82
C GLN A 172 -16.59 -0.34 -21.32
N ASN A 173 -16.34 -1.47 -21.99
CA ASN A 173 -15.92 -1.61 -23.40
C ASN A 173 -14.43 -1.41 -23.73
N GLU A 174 -13.52 -1.49 -22.75
CA GLU A 174 -12.06 -1.46 -23.02
C GLU A 174 -11.38 -2.82 -22.89
N THR A 175 -10.17 -2.92 -23.46
CA THR A 175 -9.34 -4.10 -23.31
C THR A 175 -8.90 -4.26 -21.85
N ASN A 176 -8.99 -5.47 -21.33
CA ASN A 176 -8.29 -5.89 -20.13
C ASN A 176 -6.78 -5.87 -20.39
N ASP A 177 -6.16 -4.71 -20.16
CA ASP A 177 -4.71 -4.52 -20.32
C ASP A 177 -3.88 -5.44 -19.41
N ASN A 178 -4.50 -6.05 -18.39
CA ASN A 178 -3.88 -7.03 -17.51
C ASN A 178 -3.93 -8.46 -18.06
N GLN A 179 -4.70 -8.71 -19.12
CA GLN A 179 -4.75 -10.01 -19.80
C GLN A 179 -3.66 -10.11 -20.86
N HIS A 180 -2.88 -11.19 -20.80
CA HIS A 180 -1.77 -11.41 -21.70
C HIS A 180 -1.77 -12.83 -22.26
N THR A 181 -1.25 -12.95 -23.48
CA THR A 181 -1.02 -14.24 -24.15
C THR A 181 0.41 -14.31 -24.66
N VAL A 182 1.15 -15.35 -24.27
CA VAL A 182 2.49 -15.62 -24.78
C VAL A 182 2.68 -17.10 -25.09
N VAL A 183 3.53 -17.40 -26.08
CA VAL A 183 3.92 -18.78 -26.42
C VAL A 183 5.34 -19.02 -25.94
N ILE A 184 5.53 -20.03 -25.09
CA ILE A 184 6.83 -20.42 -24.53
C ILE A 184 6.99 -21.93 -24.74
N ASP A 185 8.08 -22.35 -25.37
CA ASP A 185 8.38 -23.76 -25.68
C ASP A 185 7.21 -24.55 -26.32
N GLY A 186 6.45 -23.87 -27.18
CA GLY A 186 5.30 -24.47 -27.89
C GLY A 186 4.00 -24.53 -27.07
N SER A 187 4.06 -24.22 -25.77
CA SER A 187 2.88 -24.07 -24.92
C SER A 187 2.37 -22.63 -24.96
N THR A 188 1.05 -22.45 -24.94
CA THR A 188 0.41 -21.12 -24.86
C THR A 188 0.05 -20.82 -23.42
N TYR A 189 0.46 -19.65 -22.94
CA TYR A 189 0.24 -19.12 -21.61
C TYR A 189 -0.74 -17.97 -21.74
N LEU A 190 -1.92 -18.11 -21.15
CA LEU A 190 -2.97 -17.11 -21.13
C LEU A 190 -3.25 -16.76 -19.67
N TYR A 191 -3.07 -15.51 -19.30
CA TYR A 191 -3.15 -15.11 -17.90
C TYR A 191 -3.65 -13.68 -17.76
N ALA A 192 -4.27 -13.39 -16.63
CA ALA A 192 -4.53 -12.03 -16.16
C ALA A 192 -3.98 -11.89 -14.75
N LEU A 193 -3.18 -10.85 -14.52
CA LEU A 193 -2.63 -10.55 -13.20
C LEU A 193 -3.48 -9.50 -12.48
N PRO A 194 -3.69 -9.63 -11.16
CA PRO A 194 -4.25 -8.53 -10.40
C PRO A 194 -3.25 -7.37 -10.42
N GLN A 195 -3.67 -6.22 -10.95
CA GLN A 195 -2.89 -5.00 -10.84
C GLN A 195 -3.08 -4.46 -9.42
N THR A 196 -1.98 -4.32 -8.70
CA THR A 196 -1.98 -3.73 -7.35
C THR A 196 -1.25 -2.40 -7.29
N HIS A 197 -0.62 -1.98 -8.39
CA HIS A 197 0.10 -0.71 -8.51
C HIS A 197 -0.48 0.08 -9.69
N PHE A 198 -1.02 1.24 -9.40
CA PHE A 198 -1.66 2.11 -10.38
C PHE A 198 -0.98 3.46 -10.39
N LYS A 199 -0.69 4.03 -11.56
CA LYS A 199 -0.18 5.40 -11.56
C LYS A 199 -1.27 6.33 -11.08
N MET A 200 -0.96 7.24 -10.16
CA MET A 200 -1.92 8.24 -9.69
C MET A 200 -2.62 8.99 -10.84
N THR A 201 -1.88 9.31 -11.91
CA THR A 201 -2.46 9.94 -13.12
C THR A 201 -3.51 9.12 -13.84
N GLU A 202 -3.37 7.79 -13.84
CA GLU A 202 -4.34 6.87 -14.46
C GLU A 202 -5.56 6.76 -13.55
N VAL A 203 -5.34 6.57 -12.23
CA VAL A 203 -6.41 6.51 -11.23
C VAL A 203 -7.30 7.76 -11.26
N ILE A 204 -6.70 8.97 -11.27
CA ILE A 204 -7.49 10.21 -11.26
C ILE A 204 -8.27 10.41 -12.57
N LYS A 205 -7.72 10.01 -13.71
CA LYS A 205 -8.46 10.06 -14.98
C LYS A 205 -9.69 9.16 -14.92
N SER A 206 -9.52 7.95 -14.38
CA SER A 206 -10.62 7.01 -14.22
C SER A 206 -11.63 7.49 -13.17
N ALA A 207 -11.16 8.11 -12.08
CA ALA A 207 -12.01 8.69 -11.04
C ALA A 207 -12.94 9.81 -11.54
N LEU A 208 -12.60 10.47 -12.66
CA LEU A 208 -13.41 11.52 -13.26
C LEU A 208 -14.49 11.00 -14.22
N GLU A 209 -14.51 9.70 -14.50
CA GLU A 209 -15.60 9.08 -15.25
C GLU A 209 -16.88 9.05 -14.43
N ALA A 210 -18.03 9.12 -15.11
CA ALA A 210 -19.33 9.24 -14.44
C ALA A 210 -19.57 8.12 -13.39
N ASP A 211 -19.38 6.86 -13.78
CA ASP A 211 -19.70 5.71 -12.92
C ASP A 211 -18.76 5.64 -11.69
N HIS A 212 -17.46 5.80 -11.89
CA HIS A 212 -16.48 5.82 -10.79
C HIS A 212 -16.64 7.05 -9.89
N PHE A 213 -16.90 8.22 -10.47
CA PHE A 213 -17.10 9.45 -9.72
C PHE A 213 -18.36 9.38 -8.85
N ASP A 214 -19.44 8.80 -9.37
CA ASP A 214 -20.65 8.54 -8.60
C ASP A 214 -20.39 7.61 -7.42
N GLN A 215 -19.57 6.56 -7.62
CA GLN A 215 -19.17 5.66 -6.54
C GLN A 215 -18.37 6.38 -5.45
N ILE A 216 -17.38 7.21 -5.81
CA ILE A 216 -16.57 8.00 -4.86
C ILE A 216 -17.46 8.94 -4.04
N VAL A 217 -18.36 9.66 -4.70
CA VAL A 217 -19.29 10.59 -4.06
C VAL A 217 -20.24 9.86 -3.12
N GLN A 218 -20.79 8.72 -3.58
CA GLN A 218 -21.69 7.91 -2.78
C GLN A 218 -20.99 7.39 -1.52
N GLU A 219 -19.79 6.81 -1.68
CA GLU A 219 -18.99 6.30 -0.56
C GLU A 219 -18.76 7.38 0.50
N PHE A 220 -18.30 8.56 0.08
CA PHE A 220 -18.04 9.65 1.01
C PHE A 220 -19.32 10.12 1.71
N SER A 221 -20.45 10.20 0.98
CA SER A 221 -21.73 10.65 1.53
C SER A 221 -22.33 9.70 2.57
N LEU A 222 -22.06 8.40 2.46
CA LEU A 222 -22.52 7.40 3.44
C LEU A 222 -21.85 7.60 4.80
N THR A 223 -20.61 8.07 4.79
CA THR A 223 -19.76 8.14 5.97
C THR A 223 -19.67 9.54 6.58
N LYS A 224 -19.72 10.60 5.77
CA LYS A 224 -19.69 12.00 6.21
C LYS A 224 -21.03 12.66 5.93
N GLN A 225 -22.00 12.39 6.80
CA GLN A 225 -23.39 12.87 6.67
C GLN A 225 -23.54 14.40 6.83
N ASP A 226 -22.48 15.09 7.26
CA ASP A 226 -22.46 16.55 7.42
C ASP A 226 -22.42 17.31 6.08
N TYR A 227 -22.00 16.64 4.99
CA TYR A 227 -21.94 17.22 3.65
C TYR A 227 -23.10 16.74 2.79
N ASN A 228 -23.66 17.63 1.97
CA ASN A 228 -24.63 17.20 0.96
C ASN A 228 -23.92 16.69 -0.31
N VAL A 229 -24.62 15.86 -1.08
CA VAL A 229 -24.07 15.18 -2.28
C VAL A 229 -23.54 16.17 -3.33
N ASP A 230 -24.19 17.33 -3.51
CA ASP A 230 -23.77 18.33 -4.49
C ASP A 230 -22.45 19.03 -4.07
N GLU A 231 -22.28 19.30 -2.77
CA GLU A 231 -21.04 19.82 -2.20
C GLU A 231 -19.88 18.83 -2.36
N ILE A 232 -20.11 17.55 -2.02
CA ILE A 232 -19.13 16.47 -2.18
C ILE A 232 -18.66 16.39 -3.64
N ARG A 233 -19.63 16.41 -4.58
CA ARG A 233 -19.34 16.43 -6.01
C ARG A 233 -18.46 17.61 -6.41
N GLN A 234 -18.79 18.82 -5.95
CA GLN A 234 -17.99 20.01 -6.28
C GLN A 234 -16.56 19.92 -5.72
N ILE A 235 -16.41 19.48 -4.47
CA ILE A 235 -15.11 19.35 -3.80
C ILE A 235 -14.22 18.36 -4.54
N PHE A 236 -14.69 17.12 -4.75
CA PHE A 236 -13.86 16.10 -5.40
C PHE A 236 -13.62 16.40 -6.88
N GLN A 237 -14.60 16.95 -7.59
CA GLN A 237 -14.39 17.34 -8.98
C GLN A 237 -13.30 18.41 -9.11
N HIS A 238 -13.30 19.40 -8.20
CA HIS A 238 -12.27 20.44 -8.16
C HIS A 238 -10.90 19.88 -7.80
N GLN A 239 -10.82 19.08 -6.73
CA GLN A 239 -9.58 18.43 -6.27
C GLN A 239 -8.93 17.58 -7.37
N LEU A 240 -9.69 16.65 -7.97
CA LEU A 240 -9.21 15.78 -9.05
C LEU A 240 -8.72 16.60 -10.26
N SER A 241 -9.41 17.70 -10.57
CA SER A 241 -9.01 18.61 -11.65
C SER A 241 -7.71 19.34 -11.34
N GLU A 242 -7.52 19.84 -10.12
CA GLU A 242 -6.28 20.50 -9.68
C GLU A 242 -5.09 19.53 -9.72
N MET A 243 -5.27 18.32 -9.20
CA MET A 243 -4.25 17.27 -9.25
C MET A 243 -3.85 16.93 -10.70
N LEU A 244 -4.80 16.80 -11.63
CA LEU A 244 -4.49 16.59 -13.04
C LEU A 244 -3.76 17.76 -13.70
N LYS A 245 -4.11 19.01 -13.40
CA LYS A 245 -3.41 20.18 -13.95
C LYS A 245 -1.93 20.16 -13.57
N VAL A 246 -1.60 19.76 -12.35
CA VAL A 246 -0.22 19.64 -11.87
C VAL A 246 0.52 18.53 -12.62
N SER A 247 -0.16 17.41 -12.94
CA SER A 247 0.45 16.27 -13.63
C SER A 247 0.98 16.58 -15.03
N VAL A 248 0.35 17.50 -15.76
CA VAL A 248 0.81 17.95 -17.09
C VAL A 248 2.21 18.57 -17.02
N ASN A 249 2.58 19.14 -15.88
CA ASN A 249 3.88 19.78 -15.67
C ASN A 249 4.96 18.81 -15.15
N LEU A 250 4.59 17.59 -14.71
CA LEU A 250 5.53 16.58 -14.20
C LEU A 250 6.43 16.00 -15.28
N GLU A 251 5.98 15.88 -16.52
CA GLU A 251 6.83 15.39 -17.62
C GLU A 251 8.05 16.30 -17.86
N GLN A 252 7.99 17.55 -17.40
CA GLN A 252 9.02 18.57 -17.59
C GLN A 252 9.99 18.70 -16.39
N LYS A 253 9.63 18.18 -15.21
CA LYS A 253 10.44 18.25 -13.98
C LYS A 253 10.66 16.85 -13.43
N LYS A 254 11.91 16.41 -13.26
CA LYS A 254 12.22 15.14 -12.57
C LYS A 254 11.69 15.21 -11.13
N PRO A 255 10.69 14.41 -10.73
CA PRO A 255 10.21 14.44 -9.36
C PRO A 255 11.24 13.79 -8.43
N THR A 256 11.40 14.39 -7.24
CA THR A 256 12.27 13.91 -6.16
C THR A 256 11.68 12.70 -5.43
N SER A 257 10.36 12.50 -5.48
CA SER A 257 9.59 11.54 -4.69
C SER A 257 9.46 10.12 -5.27
N ARG A 258 10.24 9.74 -6.30
CA ARG A 258 10.19 8.37 -6.88
C ARG A 258 10.59 7.25 -5.92
N GLN A 259 10.86 7.58 -4.66
CA GLN A 259 11.22 6.65 -3.60
C GLN A 259 9.98 6.03 -2.95
N PHE A 260 8.84 6.71 -2.95
CA PHE A 260 7.64 6.28 -2.23
C PHE A 260 6.48 5.89 -3.17
N ASP A 261 5.61 5.04 -2.66
CA ASP A 261 4.27 4.76 -3.18
C ASP A 261 3.21 5.14 -2.14
N LEU A 262 1.99 5.40 -2.60
CA LEU A 262 0.82 5.68 -1.77
C LEU A 262 0.10 4.36 -1.47
N LEU A 263 0.15 3.92 -0.23
CA LEU A 263 -0.47 2.67 0.23
C LEU A 263 -1.74 3.00 1.00
N VAL A 264 -2.87 2.42 0.61
CA VAL A 264 -4.13 2.55 1.35
C VAL A 264 -4.56 1.17 1.82
N ASN A 265 -4.47 0.94 3.13
CA ASN A 265 -4.80 -0.36 3.73
C ASN A 265 -6.08 -0.28 4.54
N GLN A 266 -6.72 -1.43 4.69
CA GLN A 266 -7.70 -1.61 5.75
C GLN A 266 -7.00 -1.96 7.07
N ILE A 267 -7.34 -1.26 8.15
CA ILE A 267 -6.95 -1.53 9.54
C ILE A 267 -8.15 -2.13 10.27
N ASP A 268 -7.90 -3.17 11.08
CA ASP A 268 -8.95 -3.74 11.93
C ASP A 268 -9.45 -2.67 12.92
N GLU A 269 -10.77 -2.61 13.16
CA GLU A 269 -11.39 -1.62 14.06
C GLU A 269 -10.70 -1.62 15.43
N ASP A 270 -9.95 -0.55 15.74
CA ASP A 270 -9.62 -0.21 17.13
C ASP A 270 -10.87 0.37 17.79
N GLU A 271 -11.21 -0.10 18.99
CA GLU A 271 -12.46 0.23 19.73
C GLU A 271 -12.68 1.75 19.93
N ASP A 272 -11.65 2.57 19.76
CA ASP A 272 -11.65 4.02 19.95
C ASP A 272 -11.94 4.83 18.67
N PHE A 273 -11.84 4.23 17.47
CA PHE A 273 -12.15 4.89 16.20
C PHE A 273 -13.51 4.43 15.67
N GLN A 274 -14.58 5.08 16.16
CA GLN A 274 -15.91 4.91 15.57
C GLN A 274 -15.96 5.54 14.17
N GLY A 275 -15.70 4.71 13.16
CA GLY A 275 -15.92 5.04 11.76
C GLY A 275 -14.63 5.13 10.97
N ASN A 276 -14.35 4.02 10.27
CA ASN A 276 -13.46 3.84 9.12
C ASN A 276 -12.15 3.12 9.39
N ASN A 277 -11.97 2.10 8.57
CA ASN A 277 -10.85 1.19 8.62
C ASN A 277 -9.81 1.53 7.55
N TRP A 278 -9.88 2.65 6.83
CA TRP A 278 -8.93 2.93 5.75
C TRP A 278 -7.82 3.89 6.21
N ASP A 279 -6.57 3.47 6.05
CA ASP A 279 -5.38 4.21 6.45
C ASP A 279 -4.47 4.51 5.23
N PRO A 280 -4.50 5.75 4.70
CA PRO A 280 -3.59 6.19 3.64
C PRO A 280 -2.21 6.54 4.20
N THR A 281 -1.19 5.86 3.69
CA THR A 281 0.21 6.00 4.13
C THR A 281 1.17 6.09 2.94
N LEU A 282 2.41 6.48 3.23
CA LEU A 282 3.53 6.44 2.29
C LEU A 282 4.34 5.17 2.54
N THR A 283 4.70 4.43 1.50
CA THR A 283 5.56 3.24 1.61
C THR A 283 6.83 3.39 0.78
N ASP A 284 7.99 3.12 1.37
CA ASP A 284 9.27 3.14 0.66
C ASP A 284 9.37 1.94 -0.28
N ARG A 285 9.67 2.19 -1.57
CA ARG A 285 9.73 1.16 -2.61
C ARG A 285 10.82 0.10 -2.40
N GLN A 286 11.87 0.41 -1.64
CA GLN A 286 13.01 -0.48 -1.41
C GLN A 286 12.93 -1.20 -0.07
N THR A 287 12.60 -0.46 1.00
CA THR A 287 12.58 -1.01 2.36
C THR A 287 11.19 -1.52 2.76
N HIS A 288 10.13 -1.11 2.06
CA HIS A 288 8.74 -1.32 2.43
C HIS A 288 8.37 -0.75 3.81
N GLU A 289 9.17 0.19 4.32
CA GLU A 289 8.82 0.94 5.54
C GLU A 289 7.62 1.85 5.26
N ILE A 290 6.75 1.99 6.26
CA ILE A 290 5.49 2.74 6.19
C ILE A 290 5.64 4.03 7.00
N PHE A 291 5.19 5.13 6.42
CA PHE A 291 5.25 6.48 6.98
C PHE A 291 3.88 7.14 6.89
N GLY A 292 3.53 7.96 7.89
CA GLY A 292 2.39 8.87 7.80
C GLY A 292 2.71 10.11 6.95
N GLY A 293 1.79 11.07 6.91
CA GLY A 293 2.04 12.38 6.31
C GLY A 293 1.66 12.51 4.84
N VAL A 294 0.76 11.67 4.32
CA VAL A 294 0.20 11.82 2.96
C VAL A 294 -0.41 13.22 2.78
N ASN A 295 -1.08 13.73 3.81
CA ASN A 295 -1.62 15.09 3.85
C ASN A 295 -0.55 16.19 3.70
N LEU A 296 0.70 15.95 4.11
CA LEU A 296 1.83 16.88 3.96
C LEU A 296 2.51 16.83 2.60
N GLU A 297 2.07 15.95 1.69
CA GLU A 297 2.63 15.86 0.36
C GLU A 297 1.98 16.84 -0.62
N SER A 298 2.82 17.54 -1.39
CA SER A 298 2.35 18.40 -2.48
C SER A 298 1.67 17.58 -3.58
N TYR A 299 0.74 18.18 -4.33
CA TYR A 299 0.16 17.51 -5.50
C TYR A 299 1.22 17.08 -6.51
N HIS A 300 2.31 17.83 -6.64
CA HIS A 300 3.41 17.44 -7.52
C HIS A 300 4.04 16.11 -7.09
N ASN A 301 4.25 15.89 -5.79
CA ASN A 301 4.81 14.66 -5.27
C ASN A 301 3.82 13.50 -5.36
N LEU A 302 2.56 13.72 -4.93
CA LEU A 302 1.49 12.73 -4.97
C LEU A 302 1.25 12.21 -6.39
N MET A 303 1.23 13.11 -7.38
CA MET A 303 1.03 12.73 -8.79
C MET A 303 2.20 11.96 -9.41
N ALA A 304 3.35 11.90 -8.74
CA ALA A 304 4.52 11.12 -9.16
C ALA A 304 4.64 9.75 -8.47
N MET A 305 3.78 9.46 -7.48
CA MET A 305 3.73 8.20 -6.75
C MET A 305 2.75 7.23 -7.43
N ASP A 306 3.01 5.93 -7.27
CA ASP A 306 2.03 4.90 -7.64
C ASP A 306 1.09 4.67 -6.44
N VAL A 307 -0.18 4.39 -6.71
CA VAL A 307 -1.23 4.08 -5.74
C VAL A 307 -1.36 2.57 -5.61
N ILE A 308 -1.37 2.11 -4.37
CA ILE A 308 -1.48 0.72 -3.97
C ILE A 308 -2.70 0.59 -3.06
N ILE A 309 -3.73 -0.09 -3.55
CA ILE A 309 -4.92 -0.45 -2.78
C ILE A 309 -5.07 -1.96 -2.93
N PRO A 310 -4.69 -2.76 -1.91
CA PRO A 310 -4.64 -4.22 -2.05
C PRO A 310 -6.00 -4.87 -2.28
N ASP A 311 -7.06 -4.28 -1.72
CA ASP A 311 -8.43 -4.72 -1.97
C ASP A 311 -8.97 -4.05 -3.24
N VAL A 312 -8.89 -4.78 -4.35
CA VAL A 312 -9.37 -4.34 -5.66
C VAL A 312 -10.89 -4.13 -5.68
N ASP A 313 -11.65 -4.91 -4.92
CA ASP A 313 -13.12 -4.83 -4.93
C ASP A 313 -13.61 -3.55 -4.25
N GLN A 314 -12.86 -3.08 -3.25
CA GLN A 314 -13.12 -1.84 -2.52
C GLN A 314 -12.18 -0.70 -2.95
N PHE A 315 -11.59 -0.81 -4.15
CA PHE A 315 -10.61 0.16 -4.63
C PHE A 315 -11.11 1.60 -4.54
N TRP A 316 -12.30 1.88 -5.06
CA TRP A 316 -12.85 3.24 -5.04
C TRP A 316 -13.20 3.72 -3.64
N GLN A 317 -13.43 2.82 -2.69
CA GLN A 317 -13.61 3.19 -1.29
C GLN A 317 -12.30 3.63 -0.67
N GLY A 318 -11.24 2.82 -0.79
CA GLY A 318 -9.90 3.20 -0.37
C GLY A 318 -9.42 4.49 -1.04
N PHE A 319 -9.69 4.64 -2.34
CA PHE A 319 -9.31 5.86 -3.07
C PHE A 319 -10.08 7.11 -2.59
N THR A 320 -11.35 6.96 -2.22
CA THR A 320 -12.14 8.05 -1.62
C THR A 320 -11.50 8.55 -0.32
N TRP A 321 -11.02 7.64 0.52
CA TRP A 321 -10.32 7.98 1.77
C TRP A 321 -8.96 8.62 1.53
N LEU A 322 -8.24 8.17 0.51
CA LEU A 322 -7.02 8.84 0.07
C LEU A 322 -7.31 10.28 -0.38
N LEU A 323 -8.37 10.53 -1.14
CA LEU A 323 -8.76 11.90 -1.54
C LEU A 323 -9.10 12.77 -0.33
N TRP A 324 -9.82 12.20 0.64
CA TRP A 324 -10.13 12.88 1.89
C TRP A 324 -8.86 13.26 2.67
N GLU A 325 -7.94 12.33 2.88
CA GLU A 325 -6.66 12.58 3.57
C GLU A 325 -5.85 13.66 2.85
N ILE A 326 -5.78 13.57 1.52
CA ILE A 326 -5.14 14.58 0.69
C ILE A 326 -5.86 15.93 0.84
N SER A 327 -7.15 16.02 1.09
CA SER A 327 -7.86 17.31 1.18
C SER A 327 -7.55 18.15 2.43
N TRP A 328 -6.88 17.58 3.45
CA TRP A 328 -6.76 18.19 4.78
C TRP A 328 -6.17 19.61 4.79
N TYR A 329 -5.11 19.84 4.01
CA TYR A 329 -4.46 21.15 3.86
C TYR A 329 -5.00 21.97 2.67
N GLY A 330 -6.19 21.62 2.16
CA GLY A 330 -6.83 22.29 1.05
C GLY A 330 -6.77 21.51 -0.26
N ILE A 331 -7.68 21.90 -1.16
CA ILE A 331 -7.92 21.25 -2.45
C ILE A 331 -7.34 22.02 -3.65
N ASP A 332 -6.94 23.28 -3.44
CA ASP A 332 -6.26 24.12 -4.42
C ASP A 332 -4.74 23.97 -4.31
N ALA A 333 -4.06 23.75 -5.44
CA ALA A 333 -2.64 23.38 -5.43
C ALA A 333 -1.73 24.45 -4.79
N GLY A 334 -2.04 25.73 -4.99
CA GLY A 334 -1.26 26.85 -4.43
C GLY A 334 -1.48 27.02 -2.93
N GLU A 335 -2.74 27.10 -2.50
CA GLU A 335 -3.11 27.23 -1.08
C GLU A 335 -2.60 26.05 -0.26
N ARG A 336 -2.70 24.84 -0.83
CA ARG A 336 -2.14 23.63 -0.23
C ARG A 336 -0.64 23.73 0.00
N GLN A 337 0.11 24.17 -1.00
CA GLN A 337 1.58 24.27 -0.89
C GLN A 337 1.97 25.27 0.21
N GLU A 338 1.27 26.41 0.29
CA GLU A 338 1.49 27.40 1.33
C GLU A 338 1.17 26.84 2.73
N ALA A 339 0.05 26.12 2.87
CA ALA A 339 -0.34 25.50 4.14
C ALA A 339 0.65 24.40 4.59
N ILE A 340 1.17 23.60 3.65
CA ILE A 340 2.22 22.60 3.94
C ILE A 340 3.52 23.28 4.38
N GLU A 341 3.94 24.35 3.71
CA GLU A 341 5.14 25.10 4.08
C GLU A 341 5.02 25.72 5.48
N GLN A 342 3.84 26.24 5.83
CA GLN A 342 3.54 26.72 7.18
C GLN A 342 3.60 25.60 8.21
N ALA A 343 2.97 24.46 7.93
CA ALA A 343 3.01 23.30 8.83
C ALA A 343 4.44 22.80 9.06
N HIS A 344 5.29 22.77 8.03
CA HIS A 344 6.70 22.44 8.19
C HIS A 344 7.46 23.46 9.03
N GLN A 345 7.20 24.76 8.85
CA GLN A 345 7.81 25.80 9.68
C GLN A 345 7.39 25.66 11.14
N GLU A 346 6.11 25.42 11.43
CA GLU A 346 5.61 25.21 12.79
C GLU A 346 6.24 23.97 13.45
N LEU A 347 6.45 22.89 12.68
CA LEU A 347 7.15 21.69 13.15
C LEU A 347 8.62 21.97 13.45
N GLU A 348 9.34 22.65 12.55
CA GLU A 348 10.74 23.02 12.76
C GLU A 348 10.91 23.97 13.96
N GLU A 349 10.00 24.92 14.14
CA GLU A 349 9.99 25.83 15.28
C GLU A 349 9.72 25.06 16.59
N SER A 350 8.75 24.15 16.60
CA SER A 350 8.45 23.30 17.75
C SER A 350 9.62 22.39 18.13
N GLU A 351 10.29 21.77 17.15
CA GLU A 351 11.50 20.98 17.38
C GLU A 351 12.64 21.83 17.95
N ALA A 352 12.81 23.06 17.45
CA ALA A 352 13.82 23.98 17.97
C ALA A 352 13.52 24.43 19.41
N GLU A 353 12.24 24.70 19.73
CA GLU A 353 11.80 25.01 21.09
C GLU A 353 12.05 23.83 22.05
N LEU A 354 11.75 22.60 21.62
CA LEU A 354 12.04 21.39 22.39
C LEU A 354 13.54 21.24 22.65
N GLN A 355 14.38 21.37 21.62
CA GLN A 355 15.84 21.24 21.75
C GLN A 355 16.44 22.30 22.68
N GLU A 356 15.98 23.56 22.59
CA GLU A 356 16.44 24.63 23.48
C GLU A 356 15.99 24.40 24.92
N PHE A 357 14.75 23.92 25.12
CA PHE A 357 14.26 23.54 26.45
C PHE A 357 15.05 22.37 27.06
N GLU A 358 15.32 21.31 26.29
CA GLU A 358 16.15 20.18 26.73
C GLU A 358 17.56 20.63 27.12
N LYS A 359 18.15 21.54 26.33
CA LYS A 359 19.46 22.11 26.62
C LYS A 359 19.47 22.93 27.91
N GLN A 360 18.51 23.83 28.10
CA GLN A 360 18.41 24.66 29.31
C GLN A 360 18.17 23.83 30.57
N THR A 361 17.28 22.83 30.50
CA THR A 361 17.00 21.93 31.62
C THR A 361 18.19 21.02 31.93
N GLN A 362 18.92 20.54 30.92
CA GLN A 362 20.14 19.77 31.11
C GLN A 362 21.24 20.60 31.79
N GLN A 363 21.44 21.85 31.37
CA GLN A 363 22.39 22.77 32.00
C GLN A 363 22.03 23.05 33.46
N MET A 364 20.75 23.30 33.74
CA MET A 364 20.25 23.47 35.10
C MET A 364 20.53 22.24 35.96
N LYS A 365 20.29 21.04 35.42
CA LYS A 365 20.54 19.78 36.11
C LYS A 365 22.01 19.59 36.45
N GLN A 366 22.89 19.83 35.48
CA GLN A 366 24.34 19.76 35.67
C GLN A 366 24.83 20.76 36.73
N PHE A 367 24.29 21.98 36.74
CA PHE A 367 24.62 22.95 37.77
C PHE A 367 24.16 22.50 39.15
N ILE A 368 22.93 21.99 39.29
CA ILE A 368 22.42 21.51 40.58
C ILE A 368 23.30 20.36 41.10
N ASP A 369 23.68 19.42 40.25
CA ASP A 369 24.58 18.32 40.60
C ASP A 369 25.98 18.82 41.01
N TRP A 370 26.53 19.78 40.26
CA TRP A 370 27.79 20.45 40.61
C TRP A 370 27.69 21.15 41.95
N TYR A 371 26.62 21.93 42.18
CA TYR A 371 26.40 22.70 43.40
C TYR A 371 26.30 21.77 44.61
N VAL A 372 25.56 20.67 44.49
CA VAL A 372 25.47 19.61 45.51
C VAL A 372 26.83 19.02 45.83
N THR A 373 27.65 18.77 44.80
CA THR A 373 28.98 18.19 44.98
C THR A 373 29.94 19.16 45.69
N GLN A 374 29.89 20.45 45.36
CA GLN A 374 30.75 21.48 45.97
C GLN A 374 30.31 21.86 47.39
N HIS A 375 29.03 21.71 47.72
CA HIS A 375 28.44 22.16 48.98
C HIS A 375 27.94 21.01 49.86
N ILE A 376 28.56 19.83 49.78
CA ILE A 376 28.11 18.61 50.48
C ILE A 376 27.99 18.75 52.01
N SER A 377 28.65 19.76 52.60
CA SER A 377 28.60 20.08 54.03
C SER A 377 27.53 21.12 54.40
N ASP A 378 26.79 21.67 53.44
CA ASP A 378 25.69 22.61 53.68
C ASP A 378 24.47 21.86 54.23
N ILE A 379 23.98 22.31 55.38
CA ILE A 379 22.83 21.72 56.07
C ILE A 379 21.50 21.98 55.34
N ASN A 380 21.43 23.02 54.51
CA ASN A 380 20.23 23.39 53.76
C ASN A 380 20.20 22.81 52.34
N LEU A 381 21.19 21.99 51.98
CA LEU A 381 21.30 21.41 50.64
C LEU A 381 20.08 20.58 50.19
N PRO A 382 19.42 19.80 51.07
CA PRO A 382 18.18 19.10 50.70
C PRO A 382 17.05 20.06 50.29
N ASP A 383 16.93 21.20 50.97
CA ASP A 383 15.90 22.21 50.68
C ASP A 383 16.20 22.94 49.36
N PHE A 384 17.49 23.19 49.05
CA PHE A 384 17.92 23.71 47.76
C PHE A 384 17.49 22.79 46.61
N VAL A 385 17.83 21.50 46.68
CA VAL A 385 17.47 20.53 45.63
C VAL A 385 15.95 20.43 45.52
N ALA A 386 15.23 20.30 46.63
CA ALA A 386 13.78 20.21 46.60
C ALA A 386 13.09 21.45 46.01
N THR A 387 13.67 22.64 46.20
CA THR A 387 13.10 23.90 45.70
C THR A 387 13.37 24.09 44.21
N TYR A 388 14.59 23.80 43.71
CA TYR A 388 15.00 24.18 42.36
C TYR A 388 15.09 23.02 41.35
N TRP A 389 15.07 21.77 41.79
CA TRP A 389 14.98 20.62 40.88
C TRP A 389 13.79 20.69 39.91
N PRO A 390 12.60 21.21 40.28
CA PRO A 390 11.50 21.37 39.32
C PRO A 390 11.84 22.18 38.06
N LEU A 391 12.87 23.03 38.08
CA LEU A 391 13.35 23.74 36.88
C LEU A 391 13.94 22.81 35.81
N THR A 392 14.19 21.53 36.10
CA THR A 392 14.72 20.55 35.14
C THR A 392 13.65 19.72 34.46
N ASP A 393 12.42 19.73 34.97
CA ASP A 393 11.39 18.75 34.58
C ASP A 393 10.23 19.39 33.78
N GLY A 394 10.21 20.72 33.65
CA GLY A 394 9.14 21.47 33.00
C GLY A 394 8.00 21.85 33.95
N MET A 395 7.19 22.82 33.53
CA MET A 395 6.08 23.33 34.34
C MET A 395 4.85 22.48 34.14
N LYS A 396 4.17 22.14 35.23
CA LYS A 396 2.90 21.45 35.16
C LYS A 396 1.75 22.45 35.02
N GLU A 397 0.93 22.28 33.99
CA GLU A 397 -0.28 23.07 33.77
C GLU A 397 -1.50 22.15 33.69
N ASN A 398 -2.66 22.68 34.08
CA ASN A 398 -3.93 21.98 33.85
C ASN A 398 -4.48 22.45 32.50
N LEU A 399 -4.85 21.50 31.64
CA LEU A 399 -5.58 21.83 30.41
C LEU A 399 -6.93 22.46 30.79
N ILE A 400 -7.27 23.57 30.14
CA ILE A 400 -8.46 24.39 30.49
C ILE A 400 -9.76 23.77 29.96
N ASP A 401 -9.68 22.83 29.01
CA ASP A 401 -10.84 22.35 28.22
C ASP A 401 -11.34 20.93 28.54
N ASP A 402 -10.71 20.18 29.45
CA ASP A 402 -11.25 18.89 29.92
C ASP A 402 -11.89 19.03 31.30
N ASP A 403 -13.11 18.51 31.46
CA ASP A 403 -13.86 18.46 32.73
C ASP A 403 -13.12 17.66 33.83
N ASP A 404 -12.05 16.95 33.45
CA ASP A 404 -11.08 16.33 34.34
C ASP A 404 -9.77 17.14 34.33
N GLN A 405 -9.30 17.53 35.53
CA GLN A 405 -8.02 18.23 35.77
C GLN A 405 -6.81 17.36 35.38
N THR A 406 -6.62 17.17 34.08
CA THR A 406 -5.48 16.44 33.54
C THR A 406 -4.29 17.39 33.55
N GLU A 407 -3.37 17.11 34.48
CA GLU A 407 -2.12 17.84 34.64
C GLU A 407 -1.15 17.41 33.52
N VAL A 408 -0.84 18.34 32.61
CA VAL A 408 0.15 18.15 31.54
C VAL A 408 1.44 18.86 31.88
N THR A 409 2.56 18.33 31.40
CA THR A 409 3.86 18.99 31.54
C THR A 409 4.13 19.82 30.29
N VAL A 410 4.29 21.12 30.47
CA VAL A 410 4.61 22.09 29.43
C VAL A 410 6.12 22.29 29.37
N LEU A 411 6.66 22.39 28.16
CA LEU A 411 8.09 22.56 27.85
C LEU A 411 8.60 23.98 28.16
N LYS A 412 8.35 24.45 29.38
CA LYS A 412 8.79 25.76 29.87
C LYS A 412 9.24 25.64 31.32
N GLN A 413 10.31 26.36 31.68
CA GLN A 413 10.71 26.51 33.08
C GLN A 413 9.78 27.50 33.78
N ASP A 414 9.45 27.23 35.05
CA ASP A 414 8.65 28.16 35.86
C ASP A 414 9.39 29.51 35.98
N PRO A 415 8.82 30.62 35.46
CA PRO A 415 9.51 31.90 35.38
C PRO A 415 9.77 32.53 36.75
N ASP A 416 8.89 32.32 37.72
CA ASP A 416 9.03 32.87 39.07
C ASP A 416 10.10 32.09 39.85
N LEU A 417 10.08 30.77 39.72
CA LEU A 417 11.10 29.91 40.33
C LEU A 417 12.49 30.15 39.70
N LEU A 418 12.54 30.33 38.38
CA LEU A 418 13.78 30.67 37.68
C LEU A 418 14.31 32.04 38.09
N ALA A 419 13.45 33.04 38.26
CA ALA A 419 13.85 34.36 38.73
C ALA A 419 14.41 34.32 40.16
N ASP A 420 13.77 33.57 41.07
CA ASP A 420 14.27 33.36 42.43
C ASP A 420 15.62 32.62 42.44
N PHE A 421 15.75 31.58 41.61
CA PHE A 421 17.01 30.85 41.42
C PHE A 421 18.12 31.79 40.94
N MET A 422 17.89 32.55 39.88
CA MET A 422 18.89 33.47 39.31
C MET A 422 19.24 34.61 40.26
N ALA A 423 18.32 35.06 41.10
CA ALA A 423 18.59 36.07 42.12
C ALA A 423 19.52 35.56 43.22
N LYS A 424 19.45 34.28 43.57
CA LYS A 424 20.22 33.67 44.68
C LYS A 424 21.50 32.98 44.25
N TYR A 425 21.50 32.33 43.09
CA TYR A 425 22.59 31.46 42.60
C TYR A 425 23.07 31.82 41.19
N GLY A 426 22.52 32.88 40.58
CA GLY A 426 22.82 33.25 39.19
C GLY A 426 24.28 33.63 38.95
N ALA A 427 25.00 34.09 39.98
CA ALA A 427 26.43 34.42 39.86
C ALA A 427 27.29 33.16 39.73
N GLU A 428 27.04 32.15 40.57
CA GLU A 428 27.68 30.84 40.54
C GLU A 428 27.28 30.08 39.26
N TYR A 429 26.00 30.16 38.87
CA TYR A 429 25.49 29.56 37.63
C TYR A 429 26.22 30.11 36.39
N GLN A 430 26.38 31.44 36.28
CA GLN A 430 27.12 32.06 35.18
C GLN A 430 28.62 31.74 35.17
N LEU A 431 29.22 31.45 36.33
CA LEU A 431 30.61 31.01 36.41
C LEU A 431 30.76 29.56 35.95
N PHE A 432 29.88 28.68 36.39
CA PHE A 432 29.78 27.29 35.94
C PHE A 432 29.64 27.21 34.42
N GLU A 433 28.75 28.01 33.81
CA GLU A 433 28.58 28.06 32.35
C GLU A 433 29.84 28.48 31.58
N ARG A 434 30.72 29.29 32.20
CA ARG A 434 31.98 29.73 31.55
C ARG A 434 33.09 28.71 31.69
N GLU A 435 33.05 27.87 32.71
CA GLU A 435 34.05 26.84 32.98
C GLU A 435 33.78 25.56 32.17
N ASP A 436 32.52 25.22 31.90
CA ASP A 436 32.13 24.06 31.06
C ASP A 436 32.22 24.33 29.52
N ASN A 437 32.34 25.59 29.10
CA ASN A 437 32.51 26.00 27.69
C ASN A 437 33.97 26.28 27.28
N GLN A 438 34.96 25.87 28.09
CA GLN A 438 36.40 25.87 27.79
C GLN A 438 36.93 24.45 27.67
#